data_AF-A0A9X2CNB6-F1
#
_entry.id   AF-A0A9X2CNB6-F1
#
_cell.length_a   1.000
_cell.length_b   1.000
_cell.length_c   1.000
_cell.angle_alpha   90.00
_cell.angle_beta   90.00
_cell.angle_gamma   90.00
#
_symmetry.space_group_name_H-M   'P 1'
#
loop_
_entity.id
_entity.type
_entity.pdbx_description
1 polymer ?
#
loop_
_entity_poly.entity_id
_entity_poly.type
_entity_poly.pdbx_seq_one_letter_code
_entity_poly.pdbx_strand_id
1 'polypeptide(L)'
;MKRTITTLLFYFAFVTIYSQTNSISLNPITIKSIVVDTIKTKLNSNLTRVLWLNDTITVNIQNKNIKIDTTYLEKLRKSLKDSTLYRTQQDIDDLIQITKTGGQNCYTYALEKYFLNNETFDQYLFGKRSSIDRESAEKILNNYFKKIGEISTKPSKNLKQAIPNDVLLAFVNQSDWVIHFVYFQNDIFYSKNGIFKPIEFQSLKKFLKKHYGDTKKIVFYKIDEVKIKDTCAKNGNRCTSYVSQ
;
A
#
# COMPACT_ATOMS: atom_id res chain seq x y z
N MET A 1 -59.16 -52.80 32.90
CA MET A 1 -58.64 -52.23 31.64
C MET A 1 -57.45 -51.33 31.93
N LYS A 2 -56.22 -51.78 31.68
CA LYS A 2 -55.01 -50.94 31.75
C LYS A 2 -54.67 -50.49 30.33
N ARG A 3 -54.61 -49.18 30.10
CA ARG A 3 -54.17 -48.57 28.83
C ARG A 3 -52.65 -48.42 28.87
N THR A 4 -51.96 -49.15 28.01
CA THR A 4 -50.54 -48.97 27.72
C THR A 4 -50.41 -47.80 26.73
N ILE A 5 -49.69 -46.75 27.12
CA ILE A 5 -49.32 -45.64 26.22
C ILE A 5 -47.93 -45.95 25.70
N THR A 6 -47.82 -46.22 24.41
CA THR A 6 -46.54 -46.44 23.72
C THR A 6 -46.07 -45.11 23.15
N THR A 7 -45.05 -44.51 23.74
CA THR A 7 -44.44 -43.28 23.24
C THR A 7 -43.39 -43.64 22.19
N LEU A 8 -43.61 -43.27 20.93
CA LEU A 8 -42.62 -43.40 19.85
C LEU A 8 -41.64 -42.22 19.93
N LEU A 9 -40.37 -42.48 20.20
CA LEU A 9 -39.29 -41.51 20.07
C LEU A 9 -38.87 -41.40 18.60
N PHE A 10 -39.15 -40.28 17.94
CA PHE A 10 -38.58 -39.98 16.63
C PHE A 10 -37.16 -39.42 16.80
N TYR A 11 -36.16 -40.22 16.47
CA TYR A 11 -34.77 -39.80 16.36
C TYR A 11 -34.60 -38.99 15.07
N PHE A 12 -34.61 -37.66 15.17
CA PHE A 12 -34.19 -36.80 14.07
C PHE A 12 -32.67 -36.81 13.98
N ALA A 13 -32.13 -37.60 13.03
CA ALA A 13 -30.75 -37.46 12.62
C ALA A 13 -30.59 -36.13 11.86
N PHE A 14 -30.03 -35.12 12.51
CA PHE A 14 -29.54 -33.92 11.83
C PHE A 14 -28.35 -34.34 10.94
N VAL A 15 -28.63 -34.58 9.66
CA VAL A 15 -27.56 -34.65 8.65
C VAL A 15 -27.09 -33.21 8.43
N THR A 16 -26.03 -32.82 9.14
CA THR A 16 -25.24 -31.64 8.78
C THR A 16 -24.56 -31.95 7.46
N ILE A 17 -25.17 -31.52 6.36
CA ILE A 17 -24.51 -31.43 5.07
C ILE A 17 -23.45 -30.35 5.22
N TYR A 18 -22.23 -30.76 5.60
CA TYR A 18 -21.05 -29.95 5.39
C TYR A 18 -20.88 -29.84 3.87
N SER A 19 -21.39 -28.75 3.30
CA SER A 19 -20.85 -28.27 2.03
C SER A 19 -19.40 -27.91 2.32
N GLN A 20 -18.50 -28.86 2.08
CA GLN A 20 -17.10 -28.56 1.86
C GLN A 20 -17.08 -27.69 0.62
N THR A 21 -17.16 -26.37 0.82
CA THR A 21 -16.67 -25.44 -0.18
C THR A 21 -15.21 -25.82 -0.36
N ASN A 22 -14.92 -26.50 -1.46
CA ASN A 22 -13.55 -26.66 -1.92
C ASN A 22 -12.97 -25.25 -1.95
N SER A 23 -12.19 -24.91 -0.93
CA SER A 23 -11.33 -23.74 -0.96
C SER A 23 -10.30 -24.08 -2.01
N ILE A 24 -10.62 -23.82 -3.27
CA ILE A 24 -9.61 -23.69 -4.30
C ILE A 24 -8.72 -22.59 -3.74
N SER A 25 -7.56 -22.97 -3.21
CA SER A 25 -6.48 -22.05 -2.94
C SER A 25 -6.05 -21.54 -4.32
N LEU A 26 -6.79 -20.57 -4.83
CA LEU A 26 -6.42 -19.83 -6.01
C LEU A 26 -5.19 -19.05 -5.58
N ASN A 27 -4.02 -19.46 -6.07
CA ASN A 27 -2.84 -18.63 -5.94
C ASN A 27 -3.20 -17.22 -6.43
N PRO A 28 -2.81 -16.16 -5.69
CA PRO A 28 -3.14 -14.80 -6.06
C PRO A 28 -2.60 -14.51 -7.46
N ILE A 29 -3.36 -13.72 -8.22
CA ILE A 29 -2.95 -13.25 -9.55
C ILE A 29 -1.79 -12.29 -9.36
N THR A 30 -0.59 -12.69 -9.79
CA THR A 30 0.60 -11.84 -9.70
C THR A 30 0.56 -10.80 -10.84
N ILE A 31 0.44 -9.53 -10.49
CA ILE A 31 0.54 -8.39 -11.42
C ILE A 31 2.02 -8.12 -11.70
N LYS A 32 2.42 -8.29 -12.96
CA LYS A 32 3.78 -8.02 -13.42
C LYS A 32 3.90 -6.58 -13.90
N SER A 33 5.04 -5.99 -13.60
CA SER A 33 5.44 -4.67 -14.09
C SER A 33 6.57 -4.80 -15.10
N ILE A 34 6.52 -4.04 -16.19
CA ILE A 34 7.56 -4.06 -17.24
C ILE A 34 8.24 -2.70 -17.26
N VAL A 35 9.56 -2.67 -17.14
CA VAL A 35 10.33 -1.43 -17.34
C VAL A 35 10.28 -1.06 -18.82
N VAL A 36 9.76 0.13 -19.10
CA VAL A 36 9.67 0.68 -20.46
C VAL A 36 10.93 1.47 -20.80
N ASP A 37 11.35 2.34 -19.88
CA ASP A 37 12.47 3.26 -20.09
C ASP A 37 13.07 3.74 -18.75
N THR A 38 14.34 4.15 -18.75
CA THR A 38 15.00 4.81 -17.62
C THR A 38 15.14 6.31 -17.90
N ILE A 39 14.29 7.12 -17.26
CA ILE A 39 14.26 8.58 -17.42
C ILE A 39 15.56 9.20 -16.88
N LYS A 40 16.01 8.77 -15.70
CA LYS A 40 17.15 9.38 -15.02
C LYS A 40 17.81 8.43 -14.03
N THR A 41 19.12 8.29 -14.13
CA THR A 41 19.95 7.63 -13.10
C THR A 41 20.52 8.64 -12.13
N LYS A 42 20.37 8.35 -10.83
CA LYS A 42 20.98 9.06 -9.70
C LYS A 42 21.93 8.12 -8.98
N LEU A 43 22.77 8.65 -8.08
CA LEU A 43 23.73 7.84 -7.31
C LEU A 43 23.10 6.61 -6.65
N ASN A 44 21.92 6.79 -6.02
CA ASN A 44 21.26 5.77 -5.21
C ASN A 44 19.89 5.34 -5.75
N SER A 45 19.48 5.80 -6.92
CA SER A 45 18.18 5.40 -7.48
C SER A 45 18.08 5.65 -8.98
N ASN A 46 17.13 4.98 -9.62
CA ASN A 46 16.75 5.21 -11.02
C ASN A 46 15.30 5.64 -11.09
N LEU A 47 15.03 6.74 -11.77
CA LEU A 47 13.69 7.14 -12.16
C LEU A 47 13.34 6.45 -13.48
N THR A 48 12.34 5.59 -13.46
CA THR A 48 11.98 4.69 -14.57
C THR A 48 10.52 4.86 -14.93
N ARG A 49 10.20 4.69 -16.22
CA ARG A 49 8.83 4.47 -16.69
C ARG A 49 8.55 2.99 -16.65
N VAL A 50 7.48 2.61 -15.96
CA VAL A 50 7.08 1.23 -15.77
C VAL A 50 5.65 1.08 -16.26
N LEU A 51 5.42 0.08 -17.11
CA LEU A 51 4.09 -0.36 -17.47
C LEU A 51 3.57 -1.24 -16.33
N TRP A 52 2.55 -0.76 -15.64
CA TRP A 52 1.84 -1.48 -14.59
C TRP A 52 0.37 -1.61 -15.02
N LEU A 53 -0.08 -2.85 -15.22
CA LEU A 53 -1.33 -3.14 -15.93
C LEU A 53 -1.34 -2.45 -17.29
N ASN A 54 -2.31 -1.57 -17.59
CA ASN A 54 -2.40 -0.84 -18.86
C ASN A 54 -1.77 0.54 -18.84
N ASP A 55 -1.27 1.00 -17.69
CA ASP A 55 -0.78 2.35 -17.53
C ASP A 55 0.73 2.40 -17.40
N THR A 56 1.32 3.41 -18.03
CA THR A 56 2.70 3.80 -17.73
C THR A 56 2.71 4.75 -16.54
N ILE A 57 3.45 4.37 -15.51
CA ILE A 57 3.69 5.15 -14.30
C ILE A 57 5.18 5.44 -14.13
N THR A 58 5.49 6.49 -13.37
CA THR A 58 6.87 6.86 -13.02
C THR A 58 7.22 6.27 -11.67
N VAL A 59 8.27 5.46 -11.62
CA VAL A 59 8.75 4.80 -10.40
C VAL A 59 10.22 5.12 -10.18
N ASN A 60 10.53 5.66 -9.01
CA ASN A 60 11.89 5.81 -8.53
C ASN A 60 12.30 4.56 -7.75
N ILE A 61 13.22 3.77 -8.32
CA ILE A 61 13.70 2.51 -7.76
C ILE A 61 15.07 2.77 -7.12
N GLN A 62 15.16 2.60 -5.81
CA GLN A 62 16.38 2.73 -5.04
C GLN A 62 17.33 1.55 -5.27
N ASN A 63 18.63 1.84 -5.42
CA ASN A 63 19.69 0.85 -5.58
C ASN A 63 19.85 -0.04 -4.34
N LYS A 64 20.30 -1.28 -4.52
CA LYS A 64 20.45 -2.24 -3.40
C LYS A 64 21.62 -1.83 -2.52
N ASN A 65 22.68 -1.41 -3.19
CA ASN A 65 23.92 -0.98 -2.59
C ASN A 65 23.90 0.55 -2.58
N ILE A 66 23.53 1.11 -1.44
CA ILE A 66 23.55 2.56 -1.22
C ILE A 66 25.00 3.02 -1.09
N LYS A 67 25.32 4.07 -1.83
CA LYS A 67 26.61 4.74 -1.78
C LYS A 67 26.43 6.12 -1.15
N ILE A 68 27.41 6.56 -0.39
CA ILE A 68 27.45 7.92 0.14
C ILE A 68 28.37 8.76 -0.74
N ASP A 69 27.89 9.93 -1.14
CA ASP A 69 28.70 10.92 -1.85
C ASP A 69 29.58 11.65 -0.83
N THR A 70 30.83 11.22 -0.71
CA THR A 70 31.82 11.83 0.19
C THR A 70 32.13 13.28 -0.19
N THR A 71 32.05 13.63 -1.47
CA THR A 71 32.27 15.00 -1.95
C THR A 71 31.15 15.92 -1.49
N TYR A 72 29.91 15.43 -1.52
CA TYR A 72 28.77 16.14 -0.95
C TYR A 72 28.92 16.35 0.57
N LEU A 73 29.34 15.33 1.31
CA LEU A 73 29.56 15.45 2.76
C LEU A 73 30.65 16.48 3.08
N GLU A 74 31.74 16.52 2.31
CA GLU A 74 32.78 17.54 2.47
C GLU A 74 32.26 18.96 2.21
N LYS A 75 31.45 19.15 1.16
CA LYS A 75 30.81 20.43 0.89
C LYS A 75 29.88 20.84 2.03
N LEU A 76 29.11 19.89 2.57
CA LEU A 76 28.20 20.12 3.69
C LEU A 76 28.96 20.56 4.94
N ARG A 77 30.02 19.85 5.34
CA ARG A 77 30.90 20.21 6.46
C ARG A 77 31.46 21.63 6.31
N LYS A 78 31.96 21.98 5.12
CA LYS A 78 32.47 23.33 4.82
C LYS A 78 31.39 24.40 4.96
N SER A 79 30.19 24.13 4.41
CA SER A 79 29.08 25.08 4.46
C SER A 79 28.56 25.33 5.88
N LEU A 80 28.52 24.29 6.71
CA LEU A 80 28.08 24.37 8.11
C LEU A 80 29.19 24.79 9.07
N LYS A 81 30.42 24.98 8.57
CA LYS A 81 31.63 25.25 9.38
C LYS A 81 31.84 24.23 10.50
N ASP A 82 31.38 23.00 10.31
CA ASP A 82 31.50 21.91 11.25
C ASP A 82 32.26 20.75 10.59
N SER A 83 33.52 20.62 10.99
CA SER A 83 34.39 19.59 10.46
C SER A 83 34.09 18.19 11.00
N THR A 84 33.32 18.08 12.09
CA THR A 84 33.06 16.83 12.81
C THR A 84 31.88 16.02 12.26
N LEU A 85 30.99 16.67 11.50
CA LEU A 85 29.80 16.02 10.93
C LEU A 85 30.14 14.82 10.05
N TYR A 86 29.46 13.70 10.27
CA TYR A 86 29.54 12.49 9.45
C TYR A 86 30.95 11.92 9.27
N ARG A 87 31.76 11.90 10.34
CA ARG A 87 33.15 11.41 10.28
C ARG A 87 33.29 9.97 10.71
N THR A 88 32.43 9.48 11.58
CA THR A 88 32.53 8.13 12.11
C THR A 88 31.87 7.13 11.17
N GLN A 89 32.27 5.86 11.24
CA GLN A 89 31.58 4.80 10.50
C GLN A 89 30.10 4.72 10.91
N GLN A 90 29.80 4.94 12.20
CA GLN A 90 28.44 4.99 12.73
C GLN A 90 27.59 6.06 12.02
N ASP A 91 28.13 7.26 11.82
CA ASP A 91 27.40 8.33 11.13
C ASP A 91 27.08 7.96 9.67
N ILE A 92 28.03 7.29 9.00
CA ILE A 92 27.87 6.83 7.62
C ILE A 92 26.80 5.73 7.57
N ASP A 93 26.81 4.79 8.52
CA ASP A 93 25.83 3.72 8.61
C ASP A 93 24.43 4.28 8.89
N ASP A 94 24.31 5.28 9.74
CA ASP A 94 23.04 5.98 10.03
C ASP A 94 22.52 6.72 8.80
N LEU A 95 23.38 7.40 8.03
CA LEU A 95 23.00 8.03 6.76
C LEU A 95 22.52 7.00 5.72
N ILE A 96 23.21 5.86 5.63
CA ILE A 96 22.80 4.76 4.76
C ILE A 96 21.41 4.27 5.19
N GLN A 97 21.17 4.12 6.50
CA GLN A 97 19.91 3.64 7.01
C GLN A 97 18.75 4.63 6.79
N ILE A 98 18.99 5.92 6.95
CA ILE A 98 18.03 6.99 6.62
C ILE A 98 17.73 6.95 5.11
N THR A 99 18.76 6.83 4.28
CA THR A 99 18.60 6.75 2.82
C THR A 99 17.77 5.54 2.44
N LYS A 100 18.07 4.35 2.98
CA LYS A 100 17.28 3.13 2.78
C LYS A 100 15.83 3.33 3.19
N THR A 101 15.59 3.95 4.34
CA THR A 101 14.25 4.22 4.85
C THR A 101 13.49 5.18 3.93
N GLY A 102 14.14 6.17 3.34
CA GLY A 102 13.56 7.11 2.38
C GLY A 102 13.34 6.56 0.98
N GLY A 103 13.72 5.30 0.71
CA GLY A 103 13.52 4.66 -0.61
C GLY A 103 12.05 4.45 -0.98
N GLN A 104 11.15 4.51 0.01
CA GLN A 104 9.72 4.33 -0.14
C GLN A 104 8.97 5.57 0.37
N ASN A 105 7.85 5.93 -0.26
CA ASN A 105 7.01 7.05 0.18
C ASN A 105 5.63 6.55 0.67
N CYS A 106 4.76 7.49 1.04
CA CYS A 106 3.42 7.16 1.56
C CYS A 106 2.59 6.34 0.58
N TYR A 107 2.61 6.68 -0.71
CA TYR A 107 1.82 6.01 -1.74
C TYR A 107 2.21 4.54 -1.87
N THR A 108 3.50 4.30 -2.11
CA THR A 108 4.06 2.95 -2.27
C THR A 108 4.00 2.11 -1.00
N TYR A 109 4.14 2.71 0.19
CA TYR A 109 4.00 1.96 1.45
C TYR A 109 2.56 1.49 1.68
N ALA A 110 1.58 2.38 1.47
CA ALA A 110 0.18 2.01 1.63
C ALA A 110 -0.25 0.97 0.58
N LEU A 111 0.23 1.08 -0.67
CA LEU A 111 -0.01 0.09 -1.72
C LEU A 111 0.67 -1.25 -1.40
N GLU A 112 1.92 -1.25 -0.93
CA GLU A 112 2.61 -2.47 -0.47
C GLU A 112 1.77 -3.17 0.61
N LYS A 113 1.31 -2.43 1.62
CA LYS A 113 0.46 -2.97 2.68
C LYS A 113 -0.90 -3.47 2.18
N TYR A 114 -1.52 -2.78 1.24
CA TYR A 114 -2.77 -3.20 0.62
C TYR A 114 -2.62 -4.55 -0.09
N PHE A 115 -1.61 -4.69 -0.97
CA PHE A 115 -1.40 -5.93 -1.72
C PHE A 115 -0.91 -7.09 -0.86
N LEU A 116 -0.09 -6.83 0.17
CA LEU A 116 0.33 -7.88 1.13
C LEU A 116 -0.84 -8.50 1.90
N ASN A 117 -1.95 -7.79 2.03
CA ASN A 117 -3.16 -8.26 2.71
C ASN A 117 -4.29 -8.61 1.72
N ASN A 118 -4.02 -8.55 0.41
CA ASN A 118 -5.00 -8.89 -0.61
C ASN A 118 -4.88 -10.37 -0.98
N GLU A 119 -5.97 -11.12 -0.85
CA GLU A 119 -5.97 -12.56 -1.17
C GLU A 119 -6.04 -12.85 -2.68
N THR A 120 -6.42 -11.85 -3.49
CA THR A 120 -6.69 -12.04 -4.92
C THR A 120 -5.51 -11.63 -5.80
N PHE A 121 -4.73 -10.63 -5.40
CA PHE A 121 -3.68 -10.03 -6.22
C PHE A 121 -2.38 -9.87 -5.44
N ASP A 122 -1.27 -10.26 -6.08
CA ASP A 122 0.09 -10.00 -5.61
C ASP A 122 0.83 -9.08 -6.59
N GLN A 123 1.86 -8.38 -6.14
CA GLN A 123 2.70 -7.52 -6.96
C GLN A 123 4.06 -7.26 -6.30
N TYR A 124 5.08 -6.95 -7.10
CA TYR A 124 6.45 -6.68 -6.61
C TYR A 124 6.94 -5.24 -6.84
N LEU A 125 6.13 -4.39 -7.47
CA LEU A 125 6.54 -3.04 -7.85
C LEU A 125 6.59 -2.09 -6.66
N PHE A 126 5.57 -2.15 -5.80
CA PHE A 126 5.45 -1.34 -4.60
C PHE A 126 6.10 -2.08 -3.44
N GLY A 127 7.28 -1.63 -3.04
CA GLY A 127 8.01 -2.16 -1.90
C GLY A 127 8.95 -1.13 -1.26
N LYS A 128 9.72 -1.58 -0.27
CA LYS A 128 10.65 -0.74 0.52
C LYS A 128 11.66 0.10 -0.28
N ARG A 129 11.87 -0.22 -1.56
CA ARG A 129 12.86 0.43 -2.44
C ARG A 129 12.23 1.15 -3.63
N SER A 130 10.91 1.30 -3.66
CA SER A 130 10.21 2.01 -4.72
C SER A 130 9.48 3.22 -4.15
N SER A 131 9.49 4.34 -4.86
CA SER A 131 8.57 5.45 -4.63
C SER A 131 7.96 5.90 -5.96
N ILE A 132 6.73 6.41 -5.92
CA ILE A 132 6.03 6.94 -7.10
C ILE A 132 5.65 8.40 -6.88
N ASP A 133 5.53 9.17 -7.95
CA ASP A 133 4.99 10.53 -7.87
C ASP A 133 3.47 10.51 -7.63
N ARG A 134 2.92 11.69 -7.34
CA ARG A 134 1.49 11.87 -7.08
C ARG A 134 0.68 11.51 -8.32
N GLU A 135 1.12 11.95 -9.49
CA GLU A 135 0.44 11.73 -10.77
C GLU A 135 0.28 10.24 -11.07
N SER A 136 1.31 9.44 -10.79
CA SER A 136 1.26 7.97 -10.89
C SER A 136 0.31 7.36 -9.85
N ALA A 137 0.34 7.85 -8.61
CA ALA A 137 -0.54 7.37 -7.55
C ALA A 137 -2.03 7.66 -7.86
N GLU A 138 -2.34 8.86 -8.34
CA GLU A 138 -3.69 9.26 -8.77
C GLU A 138 -4.14 8.45 -10.00
N LYS A 139 -3.25 8.21 -10.97
CA LYS A 139 -3.53 7.34 -12.11
C LYS A 139 -3.89 5.91 -11.66
N ILE A 140 -3.13 5.35 -10.72
CA ILE A 140 -3.42 4.03 -10.15
C ILE A 140 -4.80 4.01 -9.51
N LEU A 141 -5.12 4.99 -8.67
CA LEU A 141 -6.44 5.06 -8.02
C LEU A 141 -7.57 5.15 -9.04
N ASN A 142 -7.49 6.11 -9.96
CA ASN A 142 -8.58 6.43 -10.88
C ASN A 142 -8.87 5.28 -11.86
N ASN A 143 -7.84 4.53 -12.23
CA ASN A 143 -7.98 3.49 -13.24
C ASN A 143 -8.28 2.13 -12.63
N TYR A 144 -7.76 1.81 -11.43
CA TYR A 144 -7.75 0.44 -10.90
C TYR A 144 -8.41 0.27 -9.54
N PHE A 145 -8.84 1.35 -8.90
CA PHE A 145 -9.57 1.31 -7.64
C PHE A 145 -10.97 1.92 -7.80
N LYS A 146 -11.94 1.39 -7.05
CA LYS A 146 -13.27 1.99 -6.89
C LYS A 146 -13.30 2.80 -5.62
N LYS A 147 -13.80 4.03 -5.71
CA LYS A 147 -14.23 4.79 -4.54
C LYS A 147 -15.42 4.06 -3.91
N ILE A 148 -15.31 3.70 -2.63
CA ILE A 148 -16.38 3.04 -1.87
C ILE A 148 -16.95 3.92 -0.76
N GLY A 149 -16.36 5.09 -0.52
CA GLY A 149 -16.83 6.04 0.47
C GLY A 149 -15.91 7.25 0.58
N GLU A 150 -16.34 8.24 1.35
CA GLU A 150 -15.49 9.36 1.76
C GLU A 150 -15.99 10.00 3.04
N ILE A 151 -15.10 10.71 3.73
CA ILE A 151 -15.44 11.53 4.90
C ILE A 151 -14.81 12.92 4.76
N SER A 152 -15.58 13.96 5.06
CA SER A 152 -15.02 15.30 5.27
C SER A 152 -14.26 15.34 6.59
N THR A 153 -13.09 15.98 6.65
CA THR A 153 -12.31 16.12 7.89
C THR A 153 -12.88 17.18 8.84
N LYS A 154 -13.76 18.05 8.32
CA LYS A 154 -14.45 19.11 9.06
C LYS A 154 -15.97 18.89 9.05
N PRO A 155 -16.65 19.00 10.21
CA PRO A 155 -16.07 19.15 11.57
C PRO A 155 -15.34 17.88 12.03
N SER A 156 -14.40 18.01 12.99
CA SER A 156 -13.56 16.88 13.44
C SER A 156 -14.30 15.67 13.99
N LYS A 157 -15.60 15.81 14.32
CA LYS A 157 -16.48 14.69 14.70
C LYS A 157 -16.69 13.67 13.57
N ASN A 158 -16.53 14.08 12.31
CA ASN A 158 -16.66 13.19 11.16
C ASN A 158 -15.59 12.10 11.13
N LEU A 159 -14.43 12.36 11.76
CA LEU A 159 -13.33 11.38 11.87
C LEU A 159 -13.64 10.23 12.84
N LYS A 160 -14.82 10.22 13.46
CA LYS A 160 -15.35 9.09 14.25
C LYS A 160 -16.25 8.17 13.43
N GLN A 161 -16.56 8.52 12.19
CA GLN A 161 -17.36 7.67 11.32
C GLN A 161 -16.62 6.35 11.07
N ALA A 162 -17.38 5.25 10.99
CA ALA A 162 -16.82 3.94 10.72
C ALA A 162 -16.13 3.94 9.35
N ILE A 163 -14.91 3.40 9.31
CA ILE A 163 -14.15 3.20 8.08
C ILE A 163 -14.29 1.72 7.72
N PRO A 164 -14.66 1.37 6.47
CA PRO A 164 -14.72 -0.03 6.06
C PRO A 164 -13.35 -0.69 6.24
N ASN A 165 -13.35 -1.96 6.67
CA ASN A 165 -12.11 -2.70 6.85
C ASN A 165 -11.43 -3.01 5.51
N ASP A 166 -10.09 -3.14 5.54
CA ASP A 166 -9.25 -3.48 4.40
C ASP A 166 -9.45 -2.50 3.22
N VAL A 167 -9.02 -1.26 3.42
CA VAL A 167 -9.19 -0.18 2.45
C VAL A 167 -7.93 0.66 2.31
N LEU A 168 -7.74 1.17 1.10
CA LEU A 168 -6.78 2.23 0.83
C LEU A 168 -7.48 3.58 1.07
N LEU A 169 -6.87 4.43 1.89
CA LEU A 169 -7.35 5.77 2.19
C LEU A 169 -6.48 6.78 1.44
N ALA A 170 -7.13 7.70 0.71
CA ALA A 170 -6.47 8.84 0.09
C ALA A 170 -6.83 10.13 0.80
N PHE A 171 -5.83 10.86 1.29
CA PHE A 171 -6.03 12.17 1.91
C PHE A 171 -5.99 13.22 0.82
N VAL A 172 -7.06 14.01 0.72
CA VAL A 172 -7.24 15.00 -0.33
C VAL A 172 -7.23 16.39 0.29
N ASN A 173 -6.38 17.28 -0.22
CA ASN A 173 -6.25 18.65 0.29
C ASN A 173 -7.30 19.61 -0.30
N GLN A 174 -7.17 20.92 -0.03
CA GLN A 174 -8.10 21.93 -0.52
C GLN A 174 -8.05 22.12 -2.05
N SER A 175 -6.92 21.82 -2.69
CA SER A 175 -6.73 21.84 -4.14
C SER A 175 -7.22 20.56 -4.83
N ASP A 176 -7.92 19.69 -4.11
CA ASP A 176 -8.38 18.37 -4.53
C ASP A 176 -7.23 17.44 -5.00
N TRP A 177 -6.02 17.66 -4.50
CA TRP A 177 -4.87 16.79 -4.74
C TRP A 177 -4.78 15.69 -3.70
N VAL A 178 -4.41 14.49 -4.15
CA VAL A 178 -4.09 13.36 -3.28
C VAL A 178 -2.69 13.55 -2.70
N ILE A 179 -2.62 14.00 -1.45
CA ILE A 179 -1.35 14.33 -0.80
C ILE A 179 -0.74 13.18 0.00
N HIS A 180 -1.53 12.14 0.31
CA HIS A 180 -1.06 11.05 1.17
C HIS A 180 -1.93 9.79 1.05
N PHE A 181 -1.31 8.61 1.10
CA PHE A 181 -2.01 7.33 1.27
C PHE A 181 -1.78 6.71 2.64
N VAL A 182 -2.82 6.02 3.11
CA VAL A 182 -2.83 5.19 4.31
C VAL A 182 -3.55 3.89 4.01
N TYR A 183 -3.03 2.76 4.44
CA TYR A 183 -3.79 1.51 4.43
C TYR A 183 -4.46 1.31 5.79
N PHE A 184 -5.73 0.89 5.80
CA PHE A 184 -6.48 0.66 7.03
C PHE A 184 -6.99 -0.77 7.08
N GLN A 185 -6.65 -1.46 8.17
CA GLN A 185 -7.06 -2.84 8.43
C GLN A 185 -7.11 -3.10 9.93
N ASN A 186 -8.18 -3.75 10.40
CA ASN A 186 -8.39 -4.20 11.78
C ASN A 186 -8.12 -3.09 12.81
N ASP A 187 -8.72 -1.92 12.59
CA ASP A 187 -8.56 -0.71 13.42
C ASP A 187 -7.15 -0.10 13.47
N ILE A 188 -6.23 -0.57 12.62
CA ILE A 188 -4.86 -0.07 12.50
C ILE A 188 -4.69 0.66 11.18
N PHE A 189 -4.13 1.86 11.25
CA PHE A 189 -3.72 2.67 10.10
C PHE A 189 -2.22 2.53 9.87
N TYR A 190 -1.85 2.09 8.68
CA TYR A 190 -0.46 1.94 8.23
C TYR A 190 -0.09 3.12 7.32
N SER A 191 0.89 3.91 7.75
CA SER A 191 1.32 5.11 7.04
C SER A 191 2.84 5.27 7.05
N LYS A 192 3.36 6.07 6.12
CA LYS A 192 4.79 6.40 6.05
C LYS A 192 4.97 7.83 5.56
N ASN A 193 5.91 8.57 6.14
CA ASN A 193 6.22 9.93 5.69
C ASN A 193 7.70 10.06 5.29
N GLY A 194 7.99 10.08 3.99
CA GLY A 194 9.33 10.31 3.45
C GLY A 194 10.42 9.45 4.10
N ILE A 195 11.46 10.13 4.62
CA ILE A 195 12.63 9.49 5.24
C ILE A 195 12.35 8.87 6.61
N PHE A 196 11.19 9.14 7.22
CA PHE A 196 10.84 8.57 8.51
C PHE A 196 10.42 7.11 8.38
N LYS A 197 10.66 6.33 9.45
CA LYS A 197 10.19 4.95 9.53
C LYS A 197 8.65 4.92 9.37
N PRO A 198 8.09 3.83 8.81
CA PRO A 198 6.65 3.65 8.81
C PRO A 198 6.08 3.71 10.23
N ILE A 199 4.82 4.13 10.31
CA ILE A 199 4.09 4.30 11.55
C ILE A 199 2.77 3.56 11.48
N GLU A 200 2.37 3.07 12.63
CA GLU A 200 1.05 2.48 12.88
C GLU A 200 0.35 3.35 13.91
N PHE A 201 -0.92 3.64 13.69
CA PHE A 201 -1.72 4.44 14.60
C PHE A 201 -3.18 3.99 14.58
N GLN A 202 -3.95 4.37 15.60
CA GLN A 202 -5.38 4.05 15.71
C GLN A 202 -6.28 5.30 15.67
N SER A 203 -5.69 6.50 15.85
CA SER A 203 -6.45 7.75 15.92
C SER A 203 -6.19 8.65 14.71
N LEU A 204 -7.08 8.57 13.72
CA LEU A 204 -7.04 9.41 12.52
C LEU A 204 -7.06 10.91 12.86
N LYS A 205 -7.85 11.33 13.86
CA LYS A 205 -7.89 12.72 14.34
C LYS A 205 -6.53 13.21 14.84
N LYS A 206 -5.85 12.42 15.69
CA LYS A 206 -4.52 12.79 16.21
C LYS A 206 -3.51 12.85 15.07
N PHE A 207 -3.58 11.89 14.14
CA PHE A 207 -2.67 11.81 13.00
C PHE A 207 -2.80 13.02 12.06
N LEU A 208 -4.02 13.35 11.63
CA LEU A 208 -4.27 14.51 10.76
C LEU A 208 -3.85 15.82 11.42
N LYS A 209 -4.18 16.03 12.70
CA LYS A 209 -3.80 17.26 13.43
C LYS A 209 -2.28 17.47 13.45
N LYS A 210 -1.50 16.39 13.55
CA LYS A 210 -0.04 16.47 13.65
C LYS A 210 0.66 16.60 12.30
N HIS A 211 0.13 15.96 11.25
CA HIS A 211 0.87 15.77 10.01
C HIS A 211 0.18 16.29 8.74
N TYR A 212 -1.16 16.40 8.73
CA TYR A 212 -1.94 16.67 7.51
C TYR A 212 -3.16 17.56 7.79
N GLY A 213 -2.94 18.69 8.47
CA GLY A 213 -4.00 19.59 8.94
C GLY A 213 -4.80 20.29 7.83
N ASP A 214 -4.28 20.30 6.61
CA ASP A 214 -4.87 20.86 5.39
C ASP A 214 -5.76 19.87 4.62
N THR A 215 -5.83 18.60 5.06
CA THR A 215 -6.70 17.58 4.46
C THR A 215 -8.16 18.04 4.54
N LYS A 216 -8.81 18.16 3.38
CA LYS A 216 -10.23 18.52 3.21
C LYS A 216 -11.14 17.30 3.40
N LYS A 217 -10.78 16.18 2.78
CA LYS A 217 -11.54 14.93 2.82
C LYS A 217 -10.61 13.72 2.73
N ILE A 218 -11.12 12.59 3.19
CA ILE A 218 -10.46 11.29 3.06
C ILE A 218 -11.38 10.41 2.23
N VAL A 219 -10.85 9.86 1.14
CA VAL A 219 -11.60 9.00 0.22
C VAL A 219 -11.15 7.56 0.41
N PHE A 220 -12.10 6.64 0.43
CA PHE A 220 -11.88 5.22 0.70
C PHE A 220 -11.94 4.46 -0.61
N TYR A 221 -10.96 3.58 -0.84
CA TYR A 221 -10.80 2.84 -2.07
C TYR A 221 -10.64 1.34 -1.81
N LYS A 222 -11.23 0.53 -2.68
CA LYS A 222 -10.90 -0.90 -2.87
C LYS A 222 -10.53 -1.14 -4.32
N ILE A 223 -9.68 -2.13 -4.56
CA ILE A 223 -9.27 -2.49 -5.92
C ILE A 223 -10.49 -2.95 -6.73
N ASP A 224 -10.54 -2.58 -8.01
CA ASP A 224 -11.58 -3.00 -8.95
C ASP A 224 -11.25 -4.39 -9.49
N GLU A 225 -11.55 -5.44 -8.73
CA GLU A 225 -11.12 -6.80 -9.10
C GLU A 225 -11.55 -7.21 -10.51
N VAL A 226 -12.77 -6.85 -10.91
CA VAL A 226 -13.32 -7.17 -12.24
C VAL A 226 -12.44 -6.54 -13.31
N LYS A 227 -12.15 -5.24 -13.18
CA LYS A 227 -11.30 -4.54 -14.15
C LYS A 227 -9.87 -5.09 -14.19
N ILE A 228 -9.30 -5.45 -13.03
CA ILE A 228 -7.96 -6.07 -12.99
C ILE A 228 -7.97 -7.42 -13.69
N LYS A 229 -8.93 -8.30 -13.35
CA LYS A 229 -9.08 -9.63 -13.95
C LYS A 229 -9.28 -9.52 -15.46
N ASP A 230 -10.12 -8.61 -15.94
CA ASP A 230 -10.30 -8.34 -17.37
C ASP A 230 -9.01 -7.85 -18.05
N THR A 231 -8.25 -6.98 -17.38
CA THR A 231 -6.97 -6.48 -17.88
C THR A 231 -5.93 -7.60 -17.99
N CYS A 232 -5.88 -8.47 -17.00
CA CYS A 232 -5.03 -9.65 -16.97
C CYS A 232 -5.41 -10.66 -18.06
N ALA A 233 -6.71 -10.92 -18.26
CA ALA A 233 -7.20 -11.84 -19.28
C ALA A 233 -6.88 -11.35 -20.70
N LYS A 234 -7.01 -10.05 -20.97
CA LYS A 234 -6.69 -9.46 -22.27
C LYS A 234 -5.19 -9.39 -22.55
N ASN A 235 -4.37 -9.30 -21.51
CA ASN A 235 -2.93 -9.14 -21.62
C ASN A 235 -2.21 -10.25 -20.85
N GLY A 236 -2.30 -11.49 -21.32
CA GLY A 236 -1.80 -12.69 -20.63
C GLY A 236 -0.33 -12.65 -20.19
N ASN A 237 0.51 -11.76 -20.76
CA ASN A 237 1.90 -11.57 -20.33
C ASN A 237 2.05 -10.67 -19.10
N ARG A 238 1.00 -9.95 -18.69
CA ARG A 238 1.02 -8.96 -17.61
C ARG A 238 0.58 -9.51 -16.26
N CYS A 239 -0.05 -10.67 -16.24
CA CYS A 239 -0.46 -11.33 -15.01
C CYS A 239 -0.19 -12.83 -15.09
N THR A 240 0.15 -13.46 -13.98
CA THR A 240 0.26 -14.91 -13.89
C THR A 240 -0.59 -15.44 -12.76
N SER A 241 -1.49 -16.37 -13.07
CA SER A 241 -2.12 -17.24 -12.09
C SER A 241 -1.37 -18.57 -12.08
N TYR A 242 -0.79 -18.96 -10.95
CA TYR A 242 -0.32 -20.33 -10.79
C TYR A 242 -1.55 -21.23 -10.61
N VAL A 243 -1.97 -21.90 -11.69
CA VAL A 243 -2.83 -23.07 -11.55
C VAL A 243 -1.88 -24.19 -11.12
N SER A 244 -1.95 -24.61 -9.85
CA SER A 244 -1.30 -25.85 -9.43
C SER A 244 -1.90 -26.97 -10.28
N GLN A 245 -1.06 -27.62 -11.10
CA GLN A 245 -1.40 -28.85 -11.78
C GLN A 245 -1.63 -29.98 -10.78
#